data_AF-A0A1Y0MW55-F1
#
_entry.id   AF-A0A1Y0MW55-F1
#
_cell.length_a   1.000
_cell.length_b   1.000
_cell.length_c   1.000
_cell.angle_alpha   90.00
_cell.angle_beta   90.00
_cell.angle_gamma   90.00
#
_symmetry.space_group_name_H-M   'P 1'
#
loop_
_entity.id
_entity.type
_entity.pdbx_description
1 polymer ?
#
loop_
_entity_poly.entity_id
_entity_poly.type
_entity_poly.pdbx_seq_one_letter_code
_entity_poly.pdbx_strand_id
1 'polypeptide(L)'
;MYINNKVRFLLILFCVVFFQKNFAQKISESQKIKHEQVDFKLLYYENNNNDFHKNVLLNEFKEMPKSNSFGVSNGEYWFELTVNKSLKNKELIAYLPVHNIGEIGIYKFVDTKLEYLVSTGNNIGREEIPVDYKFPAFKINPEENRIFYLKVNFQKEANFPLKIISEKKFTSYISNKQVINSFYYGTCIVIIFLNFFFYLKLKDNSYLFYMLFLLSLMITFLLYDGSLINLFRGNSFYYKLEFLTHFSNEIWFLLFSIKFLDLNKRHPLITRLFFVFPALVLVFYILYFSTNNFVFSAIGDFIGISLFPILWFFGFYYLKQIPHARFYVLGYLLIVPFAVFFIIGFPFGFWEVHGEMLIIKIASWLDIFVFTYALSFKMDNSELEGNKKIISLQDHIENPETELPLKNEPQPKETYFYLLRENKLVINPLTLREIDILKAIFEGLNNTQVSEKLFISKNTVKYHVRNIYNKLNVSNRNELKEKASLLKKQQSTQKQILKVGG
;
A
#
# COMPACT_ATOMS: atom_id res chain seq x y z
N MET A 1 27.12 -7.15 2.04
CA MET A 1 27.66 -6.88 3.38
C MET A 1 27.07 -7.89 4.36
N TYR A 2 27.89 -8.73 4.97
CA TYR A 2 27.46 -9.68 6.00
C TYR A 2 27.01 -8.88 7.22
N ILE A 3 25.69 -8.75 7.44
CA ILE A 3 25.18 -8.29 8.73
C ILE A 3 25.64 -9.34 9.74
N ASN A 4 26.52 -8.93 10.65
CA ASN A 4 27.12 -9.77 11.68
C ASN A 4 26.03 -10.62 12.35
N ASN A 5 26.22 -11.94 12.44
CA ASN A 5 25.23 -12.87 13.00
C ASN A 5 24.79 -12.46 14.41
N LYS A 6 25.64 -11.75 15.15
CA LYS A 6 25.30 -11.16 16.46
C LYS A 6 24.24 -10.06 16.38
N VAL A 7 24.26 -9.22 15.34
CA VAL A 7 23.28 -8.13 15.13
C VAL A 7 21.93 -8.70 14.69
N ARG A 8 21.93 -9.72 13.83
CA ARG A 8 20.71 -10.47 13.48
C ARG A 8 20.10 -11.16 14.71
N PHE A 9 20.93 -11.80 15.53
CA PHE A 9 20.49 -12.44 16.75
C PHE A 9 19.96 -11.41 17.76
N LEU A 10 20.62 -10.27 17.93
CA LEU A 10 20.15 -9.19 18.80
C LEU A 10 18.83 -8.57 18.33
N LEU A 11 18.63 -8.39 17.02
CA LEU A 11 17.35 -7.91 16.47
C LEU A 11 16.23 -8.94 16.66
N ILE A 12 16.51 -10.23 16.41
CA ILE A 12 15.53 -11.30 16.64
C ILE A 12 15.21 -11.42 18.13
N LEU A 13 16.22 -11.36 19.00
CA LEU A 13 16.05 -11.40 20.45
C LEU A 13 15.30 -10.18 20.96
N PHE A 14 15.59 -8.98 20.43
CA PHE A 14 14.85 -7.77 20.76
C PHE A 14 13.39 -7.89 20.32
N CYS A 15 13.11 -8.36 19.10
CA CYS A 15 11.75 -8.62 18.65
C CYS A 15 11.05 -9.65 19.56
N VAL A 16 11.68 -10.80 19.84
CA VAL A 16 11.09 -11.85 20.68
C VAL A 16 10.81 -11.33 22.09
N VAL A 17 11.75 -10.63 22.73
CA VAL A 17 11.58 -10.08 24.09
C VAL A 17 10.56 -8.95 24.11
N PHE A 18 10.57 -8.05 23.12
CA PHE A 18 9.62 -6.95 23.02
C PHE A 18 8.20 -7.44 22.74
N PHE A 19 8.04 -8.45 21.86
CA PHE A 19 6.75 -9.10 21.63
C PHE A 19 6.31 -9.91 22.85
N GLN A 20 7.18 -10.65 23.53
CA GLN A 20 6.80 -11.46 24.69
C GLN A 20 6.39 -10.58 25.89
N LYS A 21 7.10 -9.47 26.14
CA LYS A 21 6.79 -8.55 27.23
C LYS A 21 5.50 -7.78 26.98
N ASN A 22 5.27 -7.31 25.75
CA ASN A 22 4.02 -6.65 25.37
C ASN A 22 2.84 -7.63 25.31
N PHE A 23 3.06 -8.88 24.89
CA PHE A 23 2.01 -9.91 24.86
C PHE A 23 1.63 -10.35 26.27
N ALA A 24 2.60 -10.53 27.18
CA ALA A 24 2.33 -10.82 28.60
C ALA A 24 1.64 -9.65 29.32
N GLN A 25 2.03 -8.40 29.04
CA GLN A 25 1.38 -7.21 29.57
C GLN A 25 -0.04 -7.03 28.99
N LYS A 26 -0.25 -7.34 27.70
CA LYS A 26 -1.56 -7.33 27.05
C LYS A 26 -2.45 -8.49 27.51
N ILE A 27 -1.90 -9.66 27.86
CA ILE A 27 -2.64 -10.76 28.50
C ILE A 27 -3.07 -10.34 29.92
N SER A 28 -2.17 -9.75 30.70
CA SER A 28 -2.49 -9.22 32.04
C SER A 28 -3.52 -8.08 32.01
N GLU A 29 -3.43 -7.18 31.02
CA GLU A 29 -4.44 -6.15 30.76
C GLU A 29 -5.74 -6.76 30.23
N SER A 30 -5.72 -7.77 29.36
CA SER A 30 -6.93 -8.45 28.87
C SER A 30 -7.67 -9.20 29.99
N GLN A 31 -6.94 -9.77 30.96
CA GLN A 31 -7.49 -10.37 32.17
C GLN A 31 -8.05 -9.31 33.12
N LYS A 32 -7.40 -8.14 33.25
CA LYS A 32 -7.97 -6.98 33.96
C LYS A 32 -9.17 -6.34 33.23
N ILE A 33 -9.21 -6.38 31.90
CA ILE A 33 -10.31 -5.87 31.07
C ILE A 33 -11.57 -6.73 31.23
N LYS A 34 -11.42 -8.06 31.35
CA LYS A 34 -12.52 -8.97 31.69
C LYS A 34 -13.16 -8.69 33.06
N HIS A 35 -12.41 -8.13 34.02
CA HIS A 35 -12.91 -7.87 35.37
C HIS A 35 -13.67 -6.53 35.54
N GLU A 36 -13.79 -5.71 34.49
CA GLU A 36 -14.51 -4.42 34.54
C GLU A 36 -15.41 -4.15 33.32
N GLN A 37 -15.55 -5.10 32.40
CA GLN A 37 -16.59 -5.04 31.37
C GLN A 37 -17.93 -5.26 32.06
N VAL A 38 -18.91 -4.40 31.79
CA VAL A 38 -20.26 -4.59 32.32
C VAL A 38 -20.86 -5.77 31.57
N ASP A 39 -21.31 -6.78 32.31
CA ASP A 39 -22.06 -7.88 31.71
C ASP A 39 -23.37 -7.33 31.11
N PHE A 40 -23.61 -7.65 29.84
CA PHE A 40 -24.85 -7.34 29.16
C PHE A 40 -25.31 -8.55 28.37
N LYS A 41 -26.63 -8.68 28.22
CA LYS A 41 -27.25 -9.63 27.30
C LYS A 41 -27.71 -8.86 26.07
N LEU A 42 -27.38 -9.39 24.90
CA LEU A 42 -27.80 -8.83 23.62
C LEU A 42 -28.52 -9.90 22.83
N LEU A 43 -29.76 -9.59 22.44
CA LEU A 43 -30.54 -10.41 21.51
C LEU A 43 -30.79 -9.62 20.23
N TYR A 44 -31.06 -10.31 19.12
CA TYR A 44 -31.32 -9.67 17.84
C TYR A 44 -32.57 -10.20 17.14
N TYR A 45 -33.12 -9.38 16.26
CA TYR A 45 -34.17 -9.71 15.32
C TYR A 45 -33.83 -9.06 13.97
N GLU A 46 -33.75 -9.89 12.92
CA GLU A 46 -33.55 -9.41 11.56
C GLU A 46 -34.89 -9.05 10.94
N ASN A 47 -35.04 -7.80 10.49
CA ASN A 47 -36.28 -7.33 9.89
C ASN A 47 -36.29 -7.62 8.39
N ASN A 48 -36.79 -8.80 8.02
CA ASN A 48 -36.89 -9.23 6.62
C ASN A 48 -38.10 -8.64 5.86
N ASN A 49 -38.98 -7.88 6.53
CA ASN A 49 -40.19 -7.32 5.92
C ASN A 49 -40.21 -5.79 6.05
N ASN A 50 -40.55 -5.10 4.95
CA ASN A 50 -40.82 -3.65 4.90
C ASN A 50 -42.06 -3.20 5.71
N ASP A 51 -42.54 -4.01 6.65
CA ASP A 51 -43.78 -3.79 7.37
C ASP A 51 -43.49 -3.11 8.71
N PHE A 52 -43.41 -1.77 8.64
CA PHE A 52 -42.98 -0.87 9.72
C PHE A 52 -43.88 -0.90 10.98
N HIS A 53 -44.99 -1.65 10.95
CA HIS A 53 -46.09 -1.55 11.92
C HIS A 53 -46.37 -2.80 12.76
N LYS A 54 -45.60 -3.88 12.64
CA LYS A 54 -45.73 -5.00 13.58
C LYS A 54 -45.01 -4.67 14.89
N ASN A 55 -45.73 -4.83 16.01
CA ASN A 55 -45.18 -4.67 17.36
C ASN A 55 -43.88 -5.47 17.48
N VAL A 56 -42.76 -4.79 17.73
CA VAL A 56 -41.44 -5.40 17.99
C VAL A 56 -41.54 -6.52 19.05
N LEU A 57 -42.49 -6.38 19.99
CA LEU A 57 -42.83 -7.33 21.05
C LEU A 57 -43.37 -8.69 20.60
N LEU A 58 -43.93 -8.79 19.38
CA LEU A 58 -44.47 -10.05 18.85
C LEU A 58 -43.39 -10.90 18.17
N ASN A 59 -42.19 -10.35 17.97
CA ASN A 59 -41.11 -11.01 17.29
C ASN A 59 -40.22 -11.76 18.28
N GLU A 60 -39.77 -12.95 17.87
CA GLU A 60 -38.89 -13.78 18.68
C GLU A 60 -37.43 -13.34 18.49
N PHE A 61 -36.87 -12.71 19.52
CA PHE A 61 -35.47 -12.30 19.56
C PHE A 61 -34.54 -13.49 19.79
N LYS A 62 -33.47 -13.59 19.00
CA LYS A 62 -32.49 -14.68 19.02
C LYS A 62 -31.18 -14.26 19.68
N GLU A 63 -30.42 -15.21 20.21
CA GLU A 63 -29.09 -14.95 20.77
C GLU A 63 -28.08 -14.58 19.69
N MET A 64 -27.21 -13.61 19.98
CA MET A 64 -26.14 -13.20 19.07
C MET A 64 -25.25 -14.40 18.69
N PRO A 65 -24.80 -14.48 17.42
CA PRO A 65 -23.79 -15.45 17.03
C PRO A 65 -22.51 -15.20 17.83
N LYS A 66 -21.74 -16.27 18.13
CA LYS A 66 -20.50 -16.17 18.92
C LYS A 66 -19.50 -15.15 18.36
N SER A 67 -19.48 -14.94 17.04
CA SER A 67 -18.62 -13.97 16.35
C SER A 67 -19.06 -12.51 16.50
N ASN A 68 -20.26 -12.23 17.03
CA ASN A 68 -20.94 -10.93 17.01
C ASN A 68 -21.13 -10.33 15.61
N SER A 69 -21.24 -11.21 14.61
CA SER A 69 -21.31 -10.86 13.18
C SER A 69 -22.38 -11.68 12.47
N PHE A 70 -23.18 -11.01 11.63
CA PHE A 70 -24.09 -11.63 10.65
C PHE A 70 -23.45 -11.70 9.25
N GLY A 71 -22.17 -11.35 9.15
CA GLY A 71 -21.40 -11.38 7.93
C GLY A 71 -21.93 -10.44 6.85
N VAL A 72 -22.17 -11.00 5.67
CA VAL A 72 -22.55 -10.26 4.45
C VAL A 72 -24.03 -9.94 4.33
N SER A 73 -24.85 -10.38 5.30
CA SER A 73 -26.30 -10.13 5.34
C SER A 73 -26.58 -8.68 5.74
N ASN A 74 -26.43 -7.75 4.80
CA ASN A 74 -26.71 -6.34 5.01
C ASN A 74 -28.23 -6.09 5.04
N GLY A 75 -28.71 -5.20 5.93
CA GLY A 75 -30.14 -4.99 6.14
C GLY A 75 -30.48 -4.32 7.47
N GLU A 76 -31.77 -4.34 7.82
CA GLU A 76 -32.29 -3.75 9.05
C GLU A 76 -32.36 -4.79 10.18
N TYR A 77 -31.79 -4.44 11.32
CA TYR A 77 -31.75 -5.28 12.51
C TYR A 77 -32.23 -4.50 13.73
N TRP A 78 -32.97 -5.20 14.59
CA TRP A 78 -33.31 -4.76 15.92
C TRP A 78 -32.49 -5.53 16.95
N PHE A 79 -31.98 -4.84 17.95
CA PHE A 79 -31.29 -5.46 19.07
C PHE A 79 -31.98 -5.11 20.38
N GLU A 80 -32.20 -6.11 21.22
CA GLU A 80 -32.61 -5.93 22.61
C GLU A 80 -31.37 -6.03 23.50
N LEU A 81 -31.01 -4.90 24.11
CA LEU A 81 -29.89 -4.77 25.02
C LEU A 81 -30.40 -4.76 26.46
N THR A 82 -29.99 -5.76 27.24
CA THR A 82 -30.22 -5.81 28.69
C THR A 82 -28.90 -5.61 29.43
N VAL A 83 -28.81 -4.60 30.29
CA VAL A 83 -27.60 -4.27 31.05
C VAL A 83 -27.72 -4.81 32.47
N ASN A 84 -26.77 -5.65 32.91
CA ASN A 84 -26.81 -6.23 34.26
C ASN A 84 -26.41 -5.21 35.33
N LYS A 85 -26.98 -5.40 36.54
CA LYS A 85 -26.81 -4.54 37.71
C LYS A 85 -25.44 -4.73 38.41
N SER A 86 -24.35 -4.64 37.65
CA SER A 86 -23.00 -4.90 38.15
C SER A 86 -22.29 -3.65 38.69
N LEU A 87 -22.62 -2.46 38.20
CA LEU A 87 -21.95 -1.20 38.59
C LEU A 87 -22.97 -0.15 39.02
N LYS A 88 -23.42 -0.20 40.29
CA LYS A 88 -24.15 0.91 40.91
C LYS A 88 -23.26 2.17 40.91
N ASN A 89 -23.81 3.31 40.52
CA ASN A 89 -23.20 4.66 40.60
C ASN A 89 -22.09 5.02 39.59
N LYS A 90 -22.02 4.39 38.40
CA LYS A 90 -21.10 4.84 37.34
C LYS A 90 -21.87 5.22 36.08
N GLU A 91 -21.57 6.39 35.52
CA GLU A 91 -21.98 6.72 34.15
C GLU A 91 -21.29 5.75 33.19
N LEU A 92 -22.11 5.04 32.40
CA LEU A 92 -21.66 4.05 31.44
C LEU A 92 -21.81 4.61 30.02
N ILE A 93 -20.86 4.26 29.17
CA ILE A 93 -20.92 4.54 27.74
C ILE A 93 -20.99 3.21 27.00
N ALA A 94 -22.08 3.03 26.27
CA ALA A 94 -22.19 2.03 25.23
C ALA A 94 -21.65 2.61 23.94
N TYR A 95 -20.71 1.91 23.30
CA TYR A 95 -20.15 2.33 22.02
C TYR A 95 -19.89 1.14 21.11
N LEU A 96 -19.89 1.40 19.81
CA LEU A 96 -19.66 0.41 18.76
C LEU A 96 -18.43 0.82 17.94
N PRO A 97 -17.28 0.16 18.08
CA PRO A 97 -16.05 0.52 17.36
C PRO A 97 -16.07 0.07 15.89
N VAL A 98 -17.03 0.56 15.10
CA VAL A 98 -17.20 0.26 13.68
C VAL A 98 -17.49 1.51 12.87
N HIS A 99 -16.89 1.60 11.68
CA HIS A 99 -16.95 2.78 10.81
C HIS A 99 -18.14 2.76 9.84
N ASN A 100 -18.85 1.64 9.71
CA ASN A 100 -19.82 1.41 8.64
C ASN A 100 -21.29 1.62 9.05
N ILE A 101 -21.56 1.99 10.30
CA ILE A 101 -22.94 2.24 10.79
C ILE A 101 -23.36 3.68 10.50
N GLY A 102 -24.40 3.83 9.66
CA GLY A 102 -25.03 5.12 9.34
C GLY A 102 -25.76 5.74 10.52
N GLU A 103 -26.65 4.97 11.12
CA GLU A 103 -27.56 5.43 12.15
C GLU A 103 -27.96 4.25 13.04
N ILE A 104 -28.09 4.54 14.34
CA ILE A 104 -28.67 3.70 15.36
C ILE A 104 -29.75 4.53 16.04
N GLY A 105 -31.00 4.11 15.91
CA GLY A 105 -32.10 4.64 16.70
C GLY A 105 -32.18 3.90 18.04
N ILE A 106 -32.19 4.64 19.15
CA ILE A 106 -32.27 4.08 20.50
C ILE A 106 -33.68 4.32 21.03
N TYR A 107 -34.31 3.25 21.49
CA TYR A 107 -35.68 3.24 21.97
C TYR A 107 -35.78 2.58 23.34
N LYS A 108 -36.83 2.92 24.07
CA LYS A 108 -37.18 2.31 25.36
C LYS A 108 -38.68 2.08 25.43
N PHE A 109 -39.11 1.04 26.14
CA PHE A 109 -40.51 0.91 26.51
C PHE A 109 -40.86 1.76 27.74
N VAL A 110 -41.92 2.55 27.59
CA VAL A 110 -42.61 3.25 28.68
C VAL A 110 -44.10 2.91 28.54
N ASP A 111 -44.70 2.34 29.58
CA ASP A 111 -46.12 1.99 29.63
C ASP A 111 -46.66 1.27 28.37
N THR A 112 -45.94 0.23 27.93
CA THR A 112 -46.24 -0.61 26.74
C THR A 112 -46.06 0.04 25.36
N LYS A 113 -45.64 1.31 25.28
CA LYS A 113 -45.27 1.98 24.03
C LYS A 113 -43.76 2.06 23.86
N LEU A 114 -43.30 1.89 22.63
CA LEU A 114 -41.91 2.09 22.26
C LEU A 114 -41.66 3.59 22.04
N GLU A 115 -40.95 4.22 22.97
CA GLU A 115 -40.56 5.63 22.90
C GLU A 115 -39.15 5.77 22.32
N TYR A 116 -39.00 6.73 21.41
CA TYR A 116 -37.70 7.12 20.87
C TYR A 116 -36.94 7.96 21.90
N LEU A 117 -35.68 7.59 22.17
CA LEU A 117 -34.81 8.32 23.09
C LEU A 117 -33.87 9.27 22.33
N VAL A 118 -33.02 8.71 21.48
CA VAL A 118 -31.97 9.45 20.77
C VAL A 118 -31.42 8.61 19.61
N SER A 119 -30.76 9.24 18.65
CA SER A 119 -30.04 8.59 17.56
C SER A 119 -28.54 8.87 17.65
N THR A 120 -27.74 7.93 17.18
CA THR A 120 -26.29 8.11 17.06
C THR A 120 -25.81 7.43 15.78
N GLY A 121 -24.65 7.81 15.27
CA GLY A 121 -24.11 7.27 14.02
C GLY A 121 -23.38 8.30 13.19
N ASN A 122 -22.95 7.89 12.01
CA ASN A 122 -22.15 8.71 11.10
C ASN A 122 -22.98 9.69 10.24
N ASN A 123 -24.25 9.38 10.03
CA ASN A 123 -25.19 10.26 9.30
C ASN A 123 -25.80 11.34 10.21
N ILE A 124 -25.71 11.17 11.54
CA ILE A 124 -26.22 12.11 12.52
C ILE A 124 -25.23 13.27 12.71
N GLY A 125 -25.74 14.50 12.74
CA GLY A 125 -24.96 15.72 12.93
C GLY A 125 -24.16 15.70 14.23
N ARG A 126 -23.00 16.37 14.27
CA ARG A 126 -22.12 16.35 15.46
C ARG A 126 -22.79 16.93 16.71
N GLU A 127 -23.68 17.90 16.53
CA GLU A 127 -24.40 18.56 17.62
C GLU A 127 -25.56 17.71 18.16
N GLU A 128 -26.00 16.70 17.39
CA GLU A 128 -27.17 15.86 17.71
C GLU A 128 -26.77 14.52 18.36
N ILE A 129 -25.50 14.11 18.24
CA ILE A 129 -25.03 12.85 18.83
C ILE A 129 -24.90 12.95 20.36
N PRO A 130 -25.33 11.92 21.11
CA PRO A 130 -25.36 11.97 22.58
C PRO A 130 -23.97 11.89 23.24
N VAL A 131 -22.96 11.45 22.50
CA VAL A 131 -21.56 11.38 22.94
C VAL A 131 -20.71 11.86 21.77
N ASP A 132 -19.88 12.90 21.97
CA ASP A 132 -18.95 13.40 20.93
C ASP A 132 -17.83 12.39 20.69
N TYR A 133 -18.15 11.39 19.85
CA TYR A 133 -17.26 10.32 19.47
C TYR A 133 -17.42 9.98 18.00
N LYS A 134 -16.32 9.49 17.41
CA LYS A 134 -16.22 9.17 15.99
C LYS A 134 -17.03 7.94 15.56
N PHE A 135 -17.44 7.12 16.51
CA PHE A 135 -18.29 5.95 16.23
C PHE A 135 -19.59 6.05 17.03
N PRO A 136 -20.64 5.29 16.66
CA PRO A 136 -21.89 5.28 17.41
C PRO A 136 -21.64 5.01 18.90
N ALA A 137 -22.11 5.93 19.73
CA ALA A 137 -22.01 5.84 21.18
C ALA A 137 -23.17 6.57 21.85
N PHE A 138 -23.57 6.10 23.04
CA PHE A 138 -24.62 6.69 23.86
C PHE A 138 -24.39 6.41 25.35
N LYS A 139 -24.93 7.29 26.20
CA LYS A 139 -24.86 7.14 27.66
C LYS A 139 -25.92 6.16 28.16
N ILE A 140 -25.54 5.34 29.14
CA ILE A 140 -26.44 4.41 29.84
C ILE A 140 -26.44 4.77 31.32
N ASN A 141 -27.64 5.00 31.86
CA ASN A 141 -27.87 5.11 33.29
C ASN A 141 -28.49 3.80 33.83
N PRO A 142 -27.72 2.96 34.54
CA PRO A 142 -28.18 1.65 35.01
C PRO A 142 -29.25 1.73 36.12
N GLU A 143 -29.44 2.89 36.76
CA GLU A 143 -30.49 3.10 37.77
C GLU A 143 -31.88 3.23 37.14
N GLU A 144 -31.98 3.92 36.00
CA GLU A 144 -33.26 4.30 35.36
C GLU A 144 -33.71 3.29 34.30
N ASN A 145 -32.77 2.75 33.53
CA ASN A 145 -33.06 2.05 32.27
C ASN A 145 -32.27 0.75 32.17
N ARG A 146 -32.97 -0.39 32.11
CA ARG A 146 -32.34 -1.73 32.05
C ARG A 146 -32.37 -2.38 30.68
N ILE A 147 -33.38 -2.04 29.88
CA ILE A 147 -33.63 -2.64 28.57
C ILE A 147 -33.72 -1.52 27.55
N PHE A 148 -32.95 -1.63 26.48
CA PHE A 148 -32.93 -0.72 25.35
C PHE A 148 -33.18 -1.51 24.06
N TYR A 149 -33.87 -0.88 23.12
CA TYR A 149 -34.08 -1.42 21.78
C TYR A 149 -33.30 -0.56 20.80
N LEU A 150 -32.43 -1.20 20.02
CA LEU A 150 -31.54 -0.53 19.08
C LEU A 150 -31.95 -0.92 17.67
N LYS A 151 -32.37 0.07 16.89
CA LYS A 151 -32.69 -0.10 15.46
C LYS A 151 -31.47 0.29 14.64
N VAL A 152 -30.97 -0.62 13.81
CA VAL A 152 -29.75 -0.42 13.02
C VAL A 152 -30.00 -0.84 11.59
N ASN A 153 -29.55 -0.03 10.64
CA ASN A 153 -29.51 -0.41 9.23
C ASN A 153 -28.06 -0.56 8.78
N PHE A 154 -27.63 -1.80 8.51
CA PHE A 154 -26.30 -2.08 7.98
C PHE A 154 -26.32 -1.94 6.47
N GLN A 155 -25.61 -0.96 5.94
CA GLN A 155 -25.39 -0.81 4.50
C GLN A 155 -24.32 -1.77 3.96
N LYS A 156 -23.45 -2.28 4.85
CA LYS A 156 -22.30 -3.14 4.52
C LYS A 156 -22.31 -4.39 5.42
N GLU A 157 -21.16 -4.92 5.80
CA GLU A 157 -21.06 -6.04 6.74
C GLU A 157 -21.81 -5.77 8.05
N ALA A 158 -22.67 -6.71 8.43
CA ALA A 158 -23.57 -6.61 9.56
C ALA A 158 -22.86 -7.06 10.84
N ASN A 159 -21.98 -6.20 11.35
CA ASN A 159 -21.19 -6.42 12.55
C ASN A 159 -21.66 -5.52 13.69
N PHE A 160 -21.93 -6.10 14.86
CA PHE A 160 -22.42 -5.35 16.02
C PHE A 160 -21.59 -5.59 17.29
N PRO A 161 -20.31 -5.15 17.32
CA PRO A 161 -19.39 -5.40 18.42
C PRO A 161 -19.59 -4.40 19.57
N LEU A 162 -20.78 -4.40 20.18
CA LEU A 162 -21.14 -3.51 21.28
C LEU A 162 -20.20 -3.67 22.48
N LYS A 163 -19.73 -2.55 23.03
CA LYS A 163 -18.92 -2.51 24.26
C LYS A 163 -19.53 -1.52 25.24
N ILE A 164 -19.59 -1.90 26.51
CA ILE A 164 -20.08 -1.04 27.61
C ILE A 164 -18.97 -0.90 28.64
N ILE A 165 -18.53 0.34 28.86
CA ILE A 165 -17.47 0.67 29.82
C ILE A 165 -17.83 1.96 30.57
N SER A 166 -17.17 2.23 31.70
CA SER A 166 -17.33 3.50 32.41
C SER A 166 -16.80 4.68 31.60
N GLU A 167 -17.41 5.86 31.77
CA GLU A 167 -17.01 7.09 31.09
C GLU A 167 -15.53 7.45 31.29
N LYS A 168 -15.01 7.32 32.53
CA LYS A 168 -13.58 7.54 32.82
C LYS A 168 -12.66 6.64 31.99
N LYS A 169 -13.02 5.36 31.84
CA LYS A 169 -12.24 4.39 31.06
C LYS A 169 -12.37 4.65 29.56
N PHE A 170 -13.55 5.09 29.11
CA PHE A 170 -13.79 5.49 27.73
C PHE A 170 -12.91 6.68 27.32
N THR A 171 -12.85 7.73 28.14
CA THR A 171 -11.98 8.89 27.87
C THR A 171 -10.50 8.51 27.81
N SER A 172 -10.03 7.67 28.75
CA SER A 172 -8.65 7.17 28.74
C SER A 172 -8.36 6.29 27.51
N TYR A 173 -9.31 5.43 27.13
CA TYR A 173 -9.21 4.59 25.93
C TYR A 173 -9.09 5.43 24.65
N ILE A 174 -9.92 6.46 24.50
CA ILE A 174 -9.90 7.35 23.34
C ILE A 174 -8.55 8.06 23.24
N SER A 175 -8.09 8.67 24.34
CA SER A 175 -6.84 9.42 24.37
C SER A 175 -5.64 8.55 23.98
N ASN A 176 -5.50 7.37 24.59
CA ASN A 176 -4.42 6.44 24.27
C ASN A 176 -4.44 6.00 22.79
N LYS A 177 -5.64 5.70 22.25
CA LYS A 177 -5.79 5.28 20.86
C LYS A 177 -5.47 6.42 19.89
N GLN A 178 -5.82 7.66 20.24
CA GLN A 178 -5.50 8.84 19.46
C GLN A 178 -3.98 9.07 19.39
N VAL A 179 -3.25 8.92 20.51
CA VAL A 179 -1.79 9.05 20.53
C VAL A 179 -1.12 8.04 19.59
N ILE A 180 -1.52 6.77 19.66
CA ILE A 180 -0.98 5.71 18.79
C ILE A 180 -1.29 6.00 17.32
N ASN A 181 -2.53 6.40 17.02
CA ASN A 181 -2.96 6.76 15.68
C ASN A 181 -2.16 7.95 15.12
N SER A 182 -1.96 9.00 15.91
CA SER A 182 -1.22 10.20 15.51
C SER A 182 0.23 9.87 15.16
N PHE A 183 0.89 9.01 15.95
CA PHE A 183 2.24 8.54 15.63
C PHE A 183 2.25 7.78 14.29
N TYR A 184 1.24 6.93 14.05
CA TYR A 184 1.14 6.15 12.81
C TYR A 184 1.00 7.01 11.57
N TYR A 185 0.05 7.95 11.59
CA TYR A 185 -0.19 8.84 10.46
C TYR A 185 0.97 9.81 10.24
N GLY A 186 1.62 10.28 11.31
CA GLY A 186 2.83 11.09 11.22
C GLY A 186 3.96 10.36 10.48
N THR A 187 4.22 9.09 10.81
CA THR A 187 5.20 8.28 10.07
C THR A 187 4.82 8.10 8.60
N CYS A 188 3.55 7.80 8.30
CA CYS A 188 3.08 7.61 6.92
C CYS A 188 3.31 8.87 6.08
N ILE A 189 2.95 10.04 6.60
CA ILE A 189 3.13 11.32 5.92
C ILE A 189 4.61 11.58 5.61
N VAL A 190 5.50 11.39 6.59
CA VAL A 190 6.95 11.58 6.39
C VAL A 190 7.48 10.64 5.31
N ILE A 191 7.09 9.37 5.32
CA ILE A 191 7.55 8.40 4.32
C ILE A 191 6.96 8.66 2.93
N ILE A 192 5.70 9.11 2.83
CA ILE A 192 5.09 9.56 1.58
C ILE A 192 5.90 10.71 0.97
N PHE A 193 6.22 11.74 1.77
CA PHE A 193 7.06 12.86 1.30
C PHE A 193 8.47 12.41 0.91
N LEU A 194 9.10 11.55 1.70
CA LEU A 194 10.42 11.00 1.38
C LEU A 194 10.43 10.24 0.06
N ASN A 195 9.44 9.38 -0.19
CA ASN A 195 9.30 8.68 -1.46
C ASN A 195 8.98 9.62 -2.62
N PHE A 196 8.21 10.68 -2.38
CA PHE A 196 7.96 11.72 -3.38
C PHE A 196 9.25 12.46 -3.78
N PHE A 197 10.10 12.85 -2.82
CA PHE A 197 11.39 13.46 -3.12
C PHE A 197 12.32 12.50 -3.87
N PHE A 198 12.36 11.21 -3.51
CA PHE A 198 13.11 10.22 -4.27
C PHE A 198 12.58 10.03 -5.69
N TYR A 199 11.27 10.05 -5.88
CA TYR A 199 10.67 10.05 -7.21
C TYR A 199 11.12 11.28 -8.03
N LEU A 200 11.09 12.48 -7.46
CA LEU A 200 11.54 13.70 -8.16
C LEU A 200 13.01 13.62 -8.58
N LYS A 201 13.87 13.10 -7.69
CA LYS A 201 15.31 12.99 -7.92
C LYS A 201 15.68 11.88 -8.92
N LEU A 202 15.06 10.71 -8.78
CA LEU A 202 15.46 9.49 -9.49
C LEU A 202 14.62 9.20 -10.73
N LYS A 203 13.40 9.76 -10.81
CA LYS A 203 12.42 9.51 -11.88
C LYS A 203 12.10 8.02 -12.10
N ASP A 204 12.29 7.18 -11.08
CA ASP A 204 11.83 5.79 -11.09
C ASP A 204 10.39 5.69 -10.56
N ASN A 205 9.48 5.23 -11.42
CA ASN A 205 8.07 5.07 -11.09
C ASN A 205 7.79 4.09 -9.94
N SER A 206 8.75 3.25 -9.54
CA SER A 206 8.61 2.38 -8.36
C SER A 206 8.29 3.20 -7.10
N TYR A 207 8.95 4.35 -6.91
CA TYR A 207 8.69 5.25 -5.80
C TYR A 207 7.32 5.92 -5.88
N LEU A 208 6.89 6.30 -7.10
CA LEU A 208 5.58 6.90 -7.33
C LEU A 208 4.45 5.92 -6.99
N PHE A 209 4.50 4.70 -7.54
CA PHE A 209 3.46 3.70 -7.28
C PHE A 209 3.42 3.29 -5.82
N TYR A 210 4.58 3.15 -5.17
CA TYR A 210 4.64 2.86 -3.74
C TYR A 210 4.06 4.00 -2.89
N MET A 211 4.37 5.25 -3.22
CA MET A 211 3.83 6.42 -2.53
C MET A 211 2.30 6.52 -2.68
N LEU A 212 1.77 6.30 -3.89
CA LEU A 212 0.32 6.31 -4.13
C LEU A 212 -0.39 5.15 -3.43
N PHE A 213 0.22 3.97 -3.38
CA PHE A 213 -0.26 2.84 -2.59
C PHE A 213 -0.31 3.21 -1.11
N LEU A 214 0.78 3.75 -0.56
CA LEU A 214 0.86 4.14 0.85
C LEU A 214 -0.15 5.24 1.21
N LEU A 215 -0.37 6.21 0.32
CA LEU A 215 -1.38 7.25 0.49
C LEU A 215 -2.78 6.65 0.55
N SER A 216 -3.11 5.75 -0.40
CA SER A 216 -4.39 5.07 -0.44
C SER A 216 -4.62 4.19 0.80
N LEU A 217 -3.59 3.49 1.26
CA LEU A 217 -3.63 2.67 2.48
C LEU A 217 -3.85 3.54 3.73
N MET A 218 -3.18 4.70 3.79
CA MET A 218 -3.35 5.67 4.88
C MET A 218 -4.80 6.18 4.94
N ILE A 219 -5.40 6.55 3.80
CA ILE A 219 -6.80 6.98 3.74
C ILE A 219 -7.74 5.83 4.16
N THR A 220 -7.45 4.60 3.74
CA THR A 220 -8.20 3.41 4.17
C THR A 220 -8.22 3.30 5.70
N PHE A 221 -7.06 3.37 6.35
CA PHE A 221 -7.03 3.26 7.82
C PHE A 221 -7.68 4.45 8.54
N LEU A 222 -7.61 5.65 7.98
CA LEU A 222 -8.31 6.82 8.51
C LEU A 222 -9.84 6.69 8.40
N LEU A 223 -10.35 5.98 7.38
CA LEU A 223 -11.77 5.64 7.27
C LEU A 223 -12.17 4.63 8.35
N TYR A 224 -11.46 3.50 8.40
CA TYR A 224 -11.84 2.39 9.28
C TYR A 224 -11.70 2.71 10.77
N ASP A 225 -10.75 3.57 11.15
CA ASP A 225 -10.61 4.01 12.52
C ASP A 225 -11.48 5.23 12.86
N GLY A 226 -12.31 5.69 11.92
CA GLY A 226 -13.25 6.78 12.07
C GLY A 226 -12.62 8.17 12.12
N SER A 227 -11.31 8.32 11.86
CA SER A 227 -10.67 9.65 11.94
C SER A 227 -11.19 10.61 10.86
N LEU A 228 -11.59 10.10 9.69
CA LEU A 228 -12.15 10.91 8.60
C LEU A 228 -13.60 11.34 8.85
N ILE A 229 -14.34 10.70 9.76
CA ILE A 229 -15.76 11.04 9.96
C ILE A 229 -15.93 12.49 10.40
N ASN A 230 -14.97 13.05 11.13
CA ASN A 230 -15.03 14.44 11.58
C ASN A 230 -15.09 15.44 10.41
N LEU A 231 -14.62 15.06 9.22
CA LEU A 231 -14.67 15.88 8.01
C LEU A 231 -15.88 15.57 7.12
N PHE A 232 -16.46 14.38 7.24
CA PHE A 232 -17.48 13.86 6.31
C PHE A 232 -18.80 13.46 7.00
N ARG A 233 -18.98 13.77 8.29
CA ARG A 233 -20.21 13.47 9.05
C ARG A 233 -21.43 14.07 8.35
N GLY A 234 -22.48 13.28 8.19
CA GLY A 234 -23.68 13.65 7.43
C GLY A 234 -23.53 13.60 5.90
N ASN A 235 -22.36 13.26 5.36
CA ASN A 235 -22.14 13.13 3.91
C ASN A 235 -22.12 11.65 3.47
N SER A 236 -23.09 11.28 2.63
CA SER A 236 -23.20 9.92 2.07
C SER A 236 -21.98 9.46 1.26
N PHE A 237 -21.14 10.38 0.77
CA PHE A 237 -19.90 10.05 0.07
C PHE A 237 -18.89 9.29 0.94
N TYR A 238 -18.94 9.47 2.27
CA TYR A 238 -18.05 8.79 3.21
C TYR A 238 -18.01 7.27 2.99
N TYR A 239 -19.19 6.66 2.79
CA TYR A 239 -19.32 5.21 2.58
C TYR A 239 -18.79 4.75 1.23
N LYS A 240 -18.86 5.62 0.21
CA LYS A 240 -18.36 5.35 -1.14
C LYS A 240 -16.84 5.42 -1.20
N LEU A 241 -16.21 6.21 -0.32
CA LEU A 241 -14.76 6.39 -0.30
C LEU A 241 -14.02 5.08 -0.02
N GLU A 242 -14.59 4.20 0.79
CA GLU A 242 -13.97 2.90 1.11
C GLU A 242 -13.69 2.07 -0.14
N PHE A 243 -14.68 1.88 -1.02
CA PHE A 243 -14.52 1.12 -2.26
C PHE A 243 -13.49 1.77 -3.19
N LEU A 244 -13.47 3.11 -3.25
CA LEU A 244 -12.46 3.84 -4.02
C LEU A 244 -11.04 3.57 -3.48
N THR A 245 -10.87 3.56 -2.16
CA THR A 245 -9.58 3.29 -1.53
C THR A 245 -9.13 1.84 -1.67
N HIS A 246 -10.04 0.87 -1.59
CA HIS A 246 -9.73 -0.54 -1.81
C HIS A 246 -9.25 -0.79 -3.24
N PHE A 247 -9.99 -0.28 -4.22
CA PHE A 247 -9.62 -0.36 -5.63
C PHE A 247 -8.28 0.34 -5.92
N SER A 248 -8.08 1.52 -5.33
CA SER A 248 -6.82 2.26 -5.46
C SER A 248 -5.64 1.50 -4.85
N ASN A 249 -5.82 0.86 -3.69
CA ASN A 249 -4.80 0.02 -3.07
C ASN A 249 -4.38 -1.12 -4.00
N GLU A 250 -5.35 -1.81 -4.60
CA GLU A 250 -5.09 -2.91 -5.52
C GLU A 250 -4.27 -2.46 -6.74
N ILE A 251 -4.70 -1.39 -7.42
CA ILE A 251 -4.03 -0.89 -8.63
C ILE A 251 -2.62 -0.41 -8.33
N TRP A 252 -2.45 0.44 -7.32
CA TRP A 252 -1.13 1.02 -7.04
C TRP A 252 -0.14 -0.04 -6.60
N PHE A 253 -0.62 -1.02 -5.84
CA PHE A 253 0.21 -2.13 -5.41
C PHE A 253 0.57 -3.08 -6.54
N LEU A 254 -0.38 -3.36 -7.46
CA LEU A 254 -0.09 -4.14 -8.67
C LEU A 254 0.97 -3.45 -9.53
N LEU A 255 0.81 -2.15 -9.80
CA LEU A 255 1.77 -1.38 -10.59
C LEU A 255 3.15 -1.30 -9.92
N PHE A 256 3.18 -1.10 -8.60
CA PHE A 256 4.39 -1.19 -7.81
C PHE A 256 5.06 -2.55 -7.97
N SER A 257 4.32 -3.64 -7.81
CA SER A 257 4.84 -5.01 -7.86
C SER A 257 5.40 -5.37 -9.24
N ILE A 258 4.68 -5.02 -10.32
CA ILE A 258 5.13 -5.20 -11.70
C ILE A 258 6.45 -4.49 -11.95
N LYS A 259 6.57 -3.24 -11.49
CA LYS A 259 7.78 -2.43 -11.68
C LYS A 259 8.91 -2.87 -10.76
N PHE A 260 8.59 -3.25 -9.52
CA PHE A 260 9.56 -3.64 -8.49
C PHE A 260 10.26 -4.93 -8.89
N LEU A 261 9.52 -5.95 -9.35
CA LEU A 261 10.04 -7.25 -9.76
C LEU A 261 10.39 -7.35 -11.26
N ASP A 262 10.25 -6.27 -12.03
CA ASP A 262 10.45 -6.25 -13.49
C ASP A 262 9.59 -7.30 -14.24
N LEU A 263 8.36 -7.54 -13.80
CA LEU A 263 7.48 -8.60 -14.33
C LEU A 263 7.18 -8.43 -15.82
N ASN A 264 7.00 -7.19 -16.28
CA ASN A 264 6.77 -6.88 -17.70
C ASN A 264 7.91 -7.37 -18.61
N LYS A 265 9.16 -7.36 -18.13
CA LYS A 265 10.31 -7.82 -18.91
C LYS A 265 10.44 -9.34 -18.90
N ARG A 266 10.05 -9.98 -17.80
CA ARG A 266 10.24 -11.42 -17.57
C ARG A 266 9.07 -12.26 -18.05
N HIS A 267 7.84 -11.81 -17.77
CA HIS A 267 6.59 -12.50 -18.12
C HIS A 267 5.54 -11.50 -18.62
N PRO A 268 5.69 -10.96 -19.85
CA PRO A 268 4.78 -9.94 -20.40
C PRO A 268 3.33 -10.44 -20.54
N LEU A 269 3.12 -11.70 -20.91
CA LEU A 269 1.78 -12.28 -21.04
C LEU A 269 1.06 -12.40 -19.70
N ILE A 270 1.73 -12.96 -18.69
CA ILE A 270 1.18 -13.08 -17.33
C ILE A 270 0.90 -11.69 -16.74
N THR A 271 1.78 -10.72 -17.01
CA THR A 271 1.60 -9.35 -16.49
C THR A 271 0.32 -8.70 -17.03
N ARG A 272 -0.06 -8.97 -18.30
CA ARG A 272 -1.34 -8.50 -18.85
C ARG A 272 -2.53 -9.15 -18.15
N LEU A 273 -2.42 -10.42 -17.77
CA LEU A 273 -3.50 -11.13 -17.06
C LEU A 273 -3.76 -10.59 -15.66
N PHE A 274 -2.77 -10.00 -14.97
CA PHE A 274 -3.01 -9.39 -13.67
C PHE A 274 -4.02 -8.24 -13.70
N PHE A 275 -4.16 -7.53 -14.83
CA PHE A 275 -5.16 -6.47 -14.98
C PHE A 275 -6.60 -6.97 -15.08
N VAL A 276 -6.82 -8.29 -15.21
CA VAL A 276 -8.16 -8.88 -15.13
C VAL A 276 -8.74 -8.74 -13.73
N PHE A 277 -7.92 -8.82 -12.69
CA PHE A 277 -8.36 -8.71 -11.29
C PHE A 277 -9.04 -7.37 -10.98
N PRO A 278 -8.40 -6.21 -11.18
CA PRO A 278 -9.05 -4.93 -10.90
C PRO A 278 -10.26 -4.70 -11.82
N ALA A 279 -10.25 -5.21 -13.06
CA ALA A 279 -11.43 -5.14 -13.92
C ALA A 279 -12.62 -5.91 -13.34
N LEU A 280 -12.40 -7.11 -12.80
CA LEU A 280 -13.44 -7.89 -12.11
C LEU A 280 -13.92 -7.19 -10.83
N VAL A 281 -13.00 -6.65 -10.02
CA VAL A 281 -13.37 -5.89 -8.80
C VAL A 281 -14.31 -4.73 -9.15
N LEU A 282 -14.00 -3.98 -10.21
CA LEU A 282 -14.86 -2.89 -10.68
C LEU A 282 -16.26 -3.38 -11.07
N VAL A 283 -16.36 -4.51 -11.78
CA VAL A 283 -17.67 -5.11 -12.14
C VAL A 283 -18.47 -5.45 -10.89
N PHE A 284 -17.85 -6.08 -9.89
CA PHE A 284 -18.51 -6.44 -8.64
C PHE A 284 -18.94 -5.22 -7.82
N TYR A 285 -18.15 -4.15 -7.79
CA TYR A 285 -18.55 -2.90 -7.17
C TYR A 285 -19.73 -2.23 -7.90
N ILE A 286 -19.75 -2.27 -9.24
CA ILE A 286 -20.90 -1.78 -10.02
C ILE A 286 -22.17 -2.58 -9.67
N LEU A 287 -22.05 -3.91 -9.54
CA LEU A 287 -23.17 -4.77 -9.12
C LEU A 287 -23.65 -4.43 -7.70
N TYR A 288 -22.73 -4.20 -6.74
CA TYR A 288 -23.08 -3.73 -5.41
C TYR A 288 -23.86 -2.42 -5.45
N PHE A 289 -23.36 -1.39 -6.16
CA PHE A 289 -24.06 -0.10 -6.26
C PHE A 289 -25.40 -0.19 -6.97
N SER A 290 -25.59 -1.15 -7.88
CA SER A 290 -26.86 -1.36 -8.59
C SER A 290 -27.90 -2.15 -7.78
N THR A 291 -27.46 -3.06 -6.90
CA THR A 291 -28.35 -4.00 -6.20
C THR A 291 -28.49 -3.71 -4.71
N ASN A 292 -27.58 -2.91 -4.15
CA ASN A 292 -27.42 -2.67 -2.72
C ASN A 292 -27.18 -3.95 -1.89
N ASN A 293 -26.69 -5.03 -2.54
CA ASN A 293 -26.36 -6.29 -1.88
C ASN A 293 -24.86 -6.37 -1.64
N PHE A 294 -24.46 -6.34 -0.36
CA PHE A 294 -23.07 -6.26 0.06
C PHE A 294 -22.23 -7.48 -0.33
N VAL A 295 -22.86 -8.64 -0.59
CA VAL A 295 -22.18 -9.85 -1.08
C VAL A 295 -21.33 -9.57 -2.32
N PHE A 296 -21.81 -8.74 -3.25
CA PHE A 296 -21.04 -8.41 -4.45
C PHE A 296 -19.74 -7.67 -4.11
N SER A 297 -19.77 -6.72 -3.18
CA SER A 297 -18.55 -6.05 -2.74
C SER A 297 -17.59 -7.02 -2.07
N ALA A 298 -18.09 -7.89 -1.18
CA ALA A 298 -17.26 -8.87 -0.50
C ALA A 298 -16.56 -9.82 -1.49
N ILE A 299 -17.24 -10.22 -2.57
CA ILE A 299 -16.64 -11.01 -3.66
C ILE A 299 -15.58 -10.18 -4.40
N GLY A 300 -15.87 -8.91 -4.72
CA GLY A 300 -14.89 -8.00 -5.34
C GLY A 300 -13.62 -7.85 -4.50
N ASP A 301 -13.76 -7.57 -3.20
CA ASP A 301 -12.65 -7.44 -2.27
C ASP A 301 -11.84 -8.75 -2.16
N PHE A 302 -12.52 -9.91 -2.13
CA PHE A 302 -11.87 -11.22 -2.13
C PHE A 302 -11.05 -11.45 -3.41
N ILE A 303 -11.60 -11.12 -4.58
CA ILE A 303 -10.89 -11.20 -5.86
C ILE A 303 -9.64 -10.32 -5.82
N GLY A 304 -9.78 -9.05 -5.42
CA GLY A 304 -8.64 -8.11 -5.37
C GLY A 304 -7.51 -8.59 -4.46
N ILE A 305 -7.84 -9.17 -3.29
CA ILE A 305 -6.82 -9.69 -2.36
C ILE A 305 -6.17 -10.97 -2.86
N SER A 306 -6.91 -11.82 -3.58
CA SER A 306 -6.37 -13.07 -4.10
C SER A 306 -5.19 -12.85 -5.08
N LEU A 307 -5.09 -11.66 -5.67
CA LEU A 307 -3.93 -11.24 -6.46
C LEU A 307 -2.64 -11.16 -5.63
N PHE A 308 -2.73 -10.82 -4.33
CA PHE A 308 -1.55 -10.55 -3.51
C PHE A 308 -0.74 -11.83 -3.24
N PRO A 309 -1.34 -12.97 -2.85
CA PRO A 309 -0.62 -14.25 -2.79
C PRO A 309 0.03 -14.67 -4.12
N ILE A 310 -0.64 -14.40 -5.25
CA ILE A 310 -0.08 -14.71 -6.59
C ILE A 310 1.18 -13.87 -6.83
N LEU A 311 1.12 -12.57 -6.56
CA LEU A 311 2.29 -11.68 -6.65
C LEU A 311 3.40 -12.07 -5.66
N TRP A 312 3.02 -12.56 -4.47
CA TRP A 312 3.96 -13.04 -3.46
C TRP A 312 4.73 -14.29 -3.92
N PHE A 313 4.04 -15.21 -4.62
CA PHE A 313 4.67 -16.37 -5.25
C PHE A 313 5.76 -15.97 -6.24
N PHE A 314 5.53 -14.94 -7.07
CA PHE A 314 6.59 -14.39 -7.93
C PHE A 314 7.77 -13.83 -7.12
N GLY A 315 7.49 -13.18 -5.99
CA GLY A 315 8.53 -12.77 -5.04
C GLY A 315 9.41 -13.94 -4.59
N PHE A 316 8.80 -15.07 -4.19
CA PHE A 316 9.52 -16.29 -3.82
C PHE A 316 10.32 -16.88 -4.98
N TYR A 317 9.71 -16.96 -6.16
CA TYR A 317 10.35 -17.47 -7.37
C TYR A 317 11.62 -16.68 -7.73
N TYR A 318 11.63 -15.37 -7.48
CA TYR A 318 12.77 -14.50 -7.79
C TYR A 318 13.81 -14.34 -6.67
N LEU A 319 13.66 -15.01 -5.52
CA LEU A 319 14.62 -14.91 -4.41
C LEU A 319 16.06 -15.19 -4.82
N LYS A 320 16.27 -16.15 -5.72
CA LYS A 320 17.60 -16.53 -6.23
C LYS A 320 18.05 -15.73 -7.46
N GLN A 321 17.13 -15.04 -8.14
CA GLN A 321 17.38 -14.36 -9.41
C GLN A 321 17.65 -12.86 -9.23
N ILE A 322 17.04 -12.25 -8.22
CA ILE A 322 17.05 -10.81 -8.01
C ILE A 322 17.37 -10.50 -6.55
N PRO A 323 18.48 -9.81 -6.24
CA PRO A 323 18.88 -9.54 -4.85
C PRO A 323 17.82 -8.81 -4.02
N HIS A 324 17.02 -7.94 -4.63
CA HIS A 324 15.99 -7.15 -3.95
C HIS A 324 14.67 -7.89 -3.72
N ALA A 325 14.43 -9.05 -4.36
CA ALA A 325 13.19 -9.83 -4.18
C ALA A 325 12.99 -10.33 -2.75
N ARG A 326 14.07 -10.56 -1.99
CA ARG A 326 14.00 -10.98 -0.58
C ARG A 326 13.28 -9.97 0.32
N PHE A 327 13.42 -8.68 0.04
CA PHE A 327 12.76 -7.63 0.81
C PHE A 327 11.28 -7.53 0.46
N TYR A 328 10.95 -7.75 -0.81
CA TYR A 328 9.57 -7.86 -1.26
C TYR A 328 8.83 -9.00 -0.55
N VAL A 329 9.43 -10.20 -0.51
CA VAL A 329 8.86 -11.35 0.20
C VAL A 329 8.68 -11.06 1.69
N LEU A 330 9.66 -10.38 2.31
CA LEU A 330 9.62 -10.02 3.73
C LEU A 330 8.50 -9.01 4.04
N GLY A 331 8.32 -7.96 3.22
CA GLY A 331 7.24 -6.98 3.41
C GLY A 331 5.86 -7.63 3.31
N TYR A 332 5.67 -8.46 2.28
CA TYR A 332 4.42 -9.22 2.08
C TYR A 332 4.05 -10.15 3.25
N LEU A 333 5.03 -10.80 3.88
CA LEU A 333 4.80 -11.68 5.03
C LEU A 333 4.13 -10.91 6.20
N LEU A 334 4.41 -9.62 6.30
CA LEU A 334 3.95 -8.80 7.42
C LEU A 334 2.54 -8.27 7.20
N ILE A 335 2.11 -7.95 5.97
CA ILE A 335 0.84 -7.26 5.73
C ILE A 335 -0.25 -8.17 5.14
N VAL A 336 0.10 -9.10 4.24
CA VAL A 336 -0.90 -9.89 3.50
C VAL A 336 -1.69 -10.84 4.39
N PRO A 337 -1.09 -11.60 5.34
CA PRO A 337 -1.87 -12.44 6.24
C PRO A 337 -2.89 -11.66 7.06
N PHE A 338 -2.55 -10.44 7.49
CA PHE A 338 -3.47 -9.59 8.24
C PHE A 338 -4.55 -8.96 7.36
N ALA A 339 -4.22 -8.58 6.13
CA ALA A 339 -5.21 -8.10 5.17
C ALA A 339 -6.22 -9.20 4.82
N VAL A 340 -5.75 -10.43 4.58
CA VAL A 340 -6.58 -11.62 4.38
C VAL A 340 -7.46 -11.88 5.61
N PHE A 341 -6.87 -11.86 6.80
CA PHE A 341 -7.61 -12.01 8.06
C PHE A 341 -8.69 -10.93 8.23
N PHE A 342 -8.40 -9.69 7.88
CA PHE A 342 -9.39 -8.63 8.04
C PHE A 342 -10.49 -8.74 6.98
N ILE A 343 -10.14 -8.88 5.70
CA ILE A 343 -11.10 -8.69 4.61
C ILE A 343 -11.87 -9.98 4.25
N ILE A 344 -11.32 -11.17 4.49
CA ILE A 344 -12.10 -12.41 4.37
C ILE A 344 -12.89 -12.67 5.64
N GLY A 345 -12.33 -12.29 6.76
CA GLY A 345 -12.86 -12.65 8.04
C GLY A 345 -14.01 -11.85 8.57
N PHE A 346 -13.77 -10.55 8.55
CA PHE A 346 -14.68 -9.56 9.10
C PHE A 346 -16.00 -9.50 8.33
N PRO A 347 -16.02 -9.60 6.98
CA PRO A 347 -17.27 -9.66 6.22
C PRO A 347 -17.99 -11.01 6.28
N PHE A 348 -17.29 -12.12 6.53
CA PHE A 348 -17.92 -13.46 6.55
C PHE A 348 -18.22 -13.98 7.96
N GLY A 349 -17.87 -13.21 9.01
CA GLY A 349 -18.18 -13.55 10.40
C GLY A 349 -17.42 -14.77 10.95
N PHE A 350 -16.28 -15.13 10.35
CA PHE A 350 -15.49 -16.29 10.75
C PHE A 350 -14.77 -16.13 12.10
N TRP A 351 -14.55 -14.90 12.57
CA TRP A 351 -13.91 -14.61 13.85
C TRP A 351 -14.61 -13.49 14.60
N GLU A 352 -14.36 -13.45 15.92
CA GLU A 352 -14.86 -12.39 16.78
C GLU A 352 -14.33 -11.03 16.33
N VAL A 353 -15.27 -10.12 16.14
CA VAL A 353 -14.98 -8.75 15.75
C VAL A 353 -14.72 -7.90 16.98
N HIS A 354 -13.47 -7.49 17.18
CA HIS A 354 -13.12 -6.55 18.27
C HIS A 354 -12.96 -5.09 17.81
N GLY A 355 -13.00 -4.83 16.49
CA GLY A 355 -12.90 -3.49 15.89
C GLY A 355 -11.53 -2.82 16.03
N GLU A 356 -10.47 -3.59 16.33
CA GLU A 356 -9.14 -3.03 16.57
C GLU A 356 -8.18 -3.25 15.40
N MET A 357 -7.82 -2.16 14.73
CA MET A 357 -6.85 -2.15 13.63
C MET A 357 -5.38 -2.06 14.07
N LEU A 358 -5.09 -2.07 15.37
CA LEU A 358 -3.75 -1.80 15.89
C LEU A 358 -2.70 -2.76 15.30
N ILE A 359 -3.04 -4.05 15.22
CA ILE A 359 -2.13 -5.08 14.72
C ILE A 359 -1.81 -4.85 13.23
N ILE A 360 -2.82 -4.50 12.44
CA ILE A 360 -2.68 -4.21 11.01
C ILE A 360 -1.83 -2.95 10.80
N LYS A 361 -2.00 -1.92 11.63
CA LYS A 361 -1.17 -0.71 11.59
C LYS A 361 0.29 -1.00 11.94
N ILE A 362 0.55 -1.85 12.95
CA ILE A 362 1.92 -2.27 13.30
C ILE A 362 2.55 -3.08 12.14
N ALA A 363 1.80 -4.01 11.55
CA ALA A 363 2.22 -4.74 10.37
C ALA A 363 2.57 -3.81 9.21
N SER A 364 1.70 -2.84 8.93
CA SER A 364 1.90 -1.80 7.92
C SER A 364 3.13 -0.93 8.22
N TRP A 365 3.40 -0.56 9.48
CA TRP A 365 4.62 0.17 9.83
C TRP A 365 5.89 -0.60 9.48
N LEU A 366 5.94 -1.87 9.87
CA LEU A 366 7.10 -2.70 9.58
C LEU A 366 7.28 -2.88 8.06
N ASP A 367 6.17 -3.08 7.34
CA ASP A 367 6.14 -3.13 5.88
C ASP A 367 6.68 -1.84 5.26
N ILE A 368 6.28 -0.67 5.80
CA ILE A 368 6.73 0.64 5.33
C ILE A 368 8.25 0.77 5.40
N PHE A 369 8.85 0.35 6.52
CA PHE A 369 10.30 0.37 6.68
C PHE A 369 10.99 -0.62 5.74
N VAL A 370 10.43 -1.83 5.59
CA VAL A 370 10.98 -2.87 4.71
C VAL A 370 10.97 -2.40 3.26
N PHE A 371 9.86 -1.86 2.75
CA PHE A 371 9.78 -1.41 1.36
C PHE A 371 10.58 -0.14 1.08
N THR A 372 10.61 0.80 2.02
CA THR A 372 11.46 2.00 1.88
C THR A 372 12.93 1.59 1.78
N TYR A 373 13.37 0.64 2.61
CA TYR A 373 14.72 0.09 2.51
C TYR A 373 14.93 -0.73 1.23
N ALA A 374 13.92 -1.52 0.82
CA ALA A 374 13.98 -2.35 -0.38
C ALA A 374 14.17 -1.51 -1.65
N LEU A 375 13.50 -0.35 -1.72
CA LEU A 375 13.64 0.61 -2.81
C LEU A 375 15.05 1.21 -2.83
N SER A 376 15.58 1.65 -1.69
CA SER A 376 16.97 2.12 -1.58
C SER A 376 17.97 1.04 -1.98
N PHE A 377 17.78 -0.20 -1.53
CA PHE A 377 18.64 -1.31 -1.90
C PHE A 377 18.54 -1.67 -3.40
N LYS A 378 17.35 -1.59 -3.99
CA LYS A 378 17.16 -1.78 -5.43
C LYS A 378 17.92 -0.71 -6.21
N MET A 379 17.88 0.54 -5.76
CA MET A 379 18.63 1.65 -6.34
C MET A 379 20.14 1.37 -6.30
N ASP A 380 20.70 1.05 -5.13
CA ASP A 380 22.13 0.80 -4.98
C ASP A 380 22.62 -0.32 -5.92
N ASN A 381 21.87 -1.41 -6.03
CA ASN A 381 22.24 -2.49 -6.95
C ASN A 381 22.10 -2.09 -8.43
N SER A 382 21.08 -1.29 -8.77
CA SER A 382 20.90 -0.81 -10.14
C SER A 382 22.04 0.13 -10.56
N GLU A 383 22.51 0.96 -9.63
CA GLU A 383 23.68 1.82 -9.83
C GLU A 383 24.96 1.00 -9.94
N LEU A 384 25.16 -0.01 -9.08
CA LEU A 384 26.30 -0.92 -9.16
C LEU A 384 26.32 -1.72 -10.47
N GLU A 385 25.17 -2.23 -10.93
CA GLU A 385 25.05 -2.92 -12.22
C GLU A 385 25.33 -1.96 -13.39
N GLY A 386 24.83 -0.72 -13.33
CA GLY A 386 25.15 0.34 -14.27
C GLY A 386 26.65 0.61 -14.35
N ASN A 387 27.29 0.78 -13.19
CA ASN A 387 28.73 1.01 -13.08
C ASN A 387 29.54 -0.20 -13.57
N LYS A 388 29.16 -1.43 -13.24
CA LYS A 388 29.79 -2.65 -13.78
C LYS A 388 29.66 -2.74 -15.30
N LYS A 389 28.52 -2.34 -15.86
CA LYS A 389 28.32 -2.31 -17.31
C LYS A 389 29.21 -1.24 -17.94
N ILE A 390 29.37 -0.09 -17.29
CA ILE A 390 30.28 0.96 -17.74
C ILE A 390 31.74 0.48 -17.68
N ILE A 391 32.15 -0.17 -16.59
CA ILE A 391 33.51 -0.71 -16.40
C ILE A 391 33.79 -1.82 -17.41
N SER A 392 32.90 -2.81 -17.58
CA SER A 392 33.09 -3.86 -18.58
C SER A 392 33.12 -3.33 -20.02
N LEU A 393 32.35 -2.28 -20.32
CA LEU A 393 32.46 -1.57 -21.60
C LEU A 393 33.80 -0.81 -21.70
N GLN A 394 34.32 -0.25 -20.61
CA GLN A 394 35.65 0.39 -20.59
C GLN A 394 36.76 -0.64 -20.79
N ASP A 395 36.74 -1.75 -20.05
CA ASP A 395 37.71 -2.84 -20.17
C ASP A 395 37.73 -3.40 -21.59
N HIS A 396 36.57 -3.52 -22.24
CA HIS A 396 36.49 -3.96 -23.64
C HIS A 396 37.06 -2.93 -24.64
N ILE A 397 36.93 -1.63 -24.34
CA ILE A 397 37.53 -0.55 -25.13
C ILE A 397 39.06 -0.49 -24.93
N GLU A 398 39.55 -0.82 -23.74
CA GLU A 398 40.99 -0.80 -23.41
C GLU A 398 41.72 -2.09 -23.81
N ASN A 399 41.05 -3.25 -23.71
CA ASN A 399 41.55 -4.58 -24.08
C ASN A 399 40.57 -5.29 -25.03
N PRO A 400 40.62 -5.01 -26.34
CA PRO A 400 39.73 -5.64 -27.34
C PRO A 400 39.99 -7.15 -27.56
N GLU A 401 41.00 -7.73 -26.90
CA GLU A 401 41.34 -9.17 -26.99
C GLU A 401 40.74 -10.00 -25.84
N THR A 402 40.10 -9.37 -24.84
CA THR A 402 39.39 -10.09 -23.78
C THR A 402 38.03 -10.57 -24.27
N GLU A 403 37.95 -11.86 -24.61
CA GLU A 403 36.71 -12.56 -24.96
C GLU A 403 35.71 -12.56 -23.79
N LEU A 404 34.52 -12.00 -24.00
CA LEU A 404 33.34 -12.39 -23.22
C LEU A 404 32.80 -13.71 -23.82
N PRO A 405 32.20 -14.61 -23.01
CA PRO A 405 31.46 -15.74 -23.55
C PRO A 405 30.29 -15.21 -24.40
N LEU A 406 30.47 -15.24 -25.72
CA LEU A 406 29.53 -14.74 -26.71
C LEU A 406 28.25 -15.58 -26.71
N LYS A 407 27.13 -14.94 -26.36
CA LYS A 407 25.84 -15.26 -26.96
C LYS A 407 25.63 -14.27 -28.12
N ASN A 408 25.81 -14.81 -29.32
CA ASN A 408 25.68 -14.29 -30.68
C ASN A 408 25.13 -12.86 -30.93
N GLU A 409 25.80 -12.21 -31.90
CA GLU A 409 25.46 -11.05 -32.75
C GLU A 409 25.88 -9.64 -32.30
N PRO A 410 26.02 -8.68 -33.23
CA PRO A 410 26.80 -8.65 -34.47
C PRO A 410 27.89 -7.55 -34.40
N GLN A 411 29.01 -7.68 -35.14
CA GLN A 411 30.13 -6.74 -35.05
C GLN A 411 29.78 -5.27 -35.39
N PRO A 412 30.17 -4.28 -34.54
CA PRO A 412 30.15 -2.88 -34.93
C PRO A 412 31.50 -2.17 -34.73
N LYS A 413 32.11 -1.80 -35.85
CA LYS A 413 33.11 -0.72 -36.10
C LYS A 413 33.58 0.09 -34.87
N GLU A 414 34.71 -0.33 -34.30
CA GLU A 414 35.34 0.15 -33.05
C GLU A 414 35.87 1.61 -33.03
N THR A 415 35.69 2.40 -34.08
CA THR A 415 36.45 3.66 -34.25
C THR A 415 35.98 4.81 -33.34
N TYR A 416 34.69 4.90 -33.02
CA TYR A 416 34.16 6.01 -32.21
C TYR A 416 34.39 5.80 -30.70
N PHE A 417 34.62 4.56 -30.25
CA PHE A 417 34.90 4.26 -28.85
C PHE A 417 36.21 4.89 -28.37
N TYR A 418 37.18 5.05 -29.26
CA TYR A 418 38.42 5.75 -28.95
C TYR A 418 38.20 7.25 -28.67
N LEU A 419 37.34 7.90 -29.47
CA LEU A 419 36.99 9.31 -29.23
C LEU A 419 36.27 9.49 -27.89
N LEU A 420 35.47 8.50 -27.46
CA LEU A 420 34.88 8.48 -26.12
C LEU A 420 35.93 8.32 -25.02
N ARG A 421 37.00 7.54 -25.27
CA ARG A 421 38.12 7.36 -24.33
C ARG A 421 38.91 8.66 -24.17
N GLU A 422 39.38 9.28 -25.26
CA GLU A 422 40.10 10.56 -25.18
C GLU A 422 39.26 11.63 -24.50
N ASN A 423 37.98 11.68 -24.82
CA ASN A 423 37.08 12.66 -24.23
C ASN A 423 36.93 12.53 -22.70
N LYS A 424 37.05 11.32 -22.14
CA LYS A 424 37.06 11.12 -20.67
C LYS A 424 38.29 11.73 -19.99
N LEU A 425 39.37 11.96 -20.73
CA LEU A 425 40.60 12.59 -20.24
C LEU A 425 40.54 14.13 -20.35
N VAL A 426 39.47 14.68 -20.92
CA VAL A 426 39.26 16.13 -21.05
C VAL A 426 38.48 16.63 -19.84
N ILE A 427 38.82 17.83 -19.37
CA ILE A 427 38.17 18.52 -18.23
C ILE A 427 36.64 18.62 -18.40
N ASN A 428 36.13 18.58 -19.64
CA ASN A 428 34.70 18.65 -19.95
C ASN A 428 34.25 17.48 -20.87
N PRO A 429 33.90 16.32 -20.31
CA PRO A 429 33.51 15.14 -21.08
C PRO A 429 32.13 15.29 -21.74
N LEU A 430 31.86 14.46 -22.74
CA LEU A 430 30.59 14.36 -23.44
C LEU A 430 29.53 13.84 -22.49
N THR A 431 28.36 14.47 -22.56
CA THR A 431 27.15 14.00 -21.87
C THR A 431 26.60 12.75 -22.57
N LEU A 432 25.78 11.96 -21.88
CA LEU A 432 25.11 10.78 -22.46
C LEU A 432 24.40 11.12 -23.79
N ARG A 433 23.81 12.32 -23.88
CA ARG A 433 23.11 12.76 -25.08
C ARG A 433 24.04 13.07 -26.25
N GLU A 434 25.19 13.67 -25.96
CA GLU A 434 26.23 13.92 -26.96
C GLU A 434 26.86 12.61 -27.46
N ILE A 435 26.94 11.59 -26.61
CA ILE A 435 27.39 10.24 -26.98
C ILE A 435 26.41 9.58 -27.97
N ASP A 436 25.10 9.66 -27.71
CA ASP A 436 24.09 9.10 -28.62
C ASP A 436 24.15 9.76 -30.01
N ILE A 437 24.35 11.08 -30.04
CA ILE A 437 24.48 11.85 -31.27
C ILE A 437 25.79 11.51 -31.99
N LEU A 438 26.90 11.34 -31.27
CA LEU A 438 28.18 10.91 -31.82
C LEU A 438 28.06 9.53 -32.50
N LYS A 439 27.40 8.55 -31.85
CA LYS A 439 27.15 7.22 -32.43
C LYS A 439 26.38 7.31 -33.75
N ALA A 440 25.28 8.06 -33.76
CA ALA A 440 24.46 8.26 -34.95
C ALA A 440 25.24 8.94 -36.10
N ILE A 441 26.17 9.85 -35.78
CA ILE A 441 27.06 10.47 -36.76
C ILE A 441 27.99 9.44 -37.42
N PHE A 442 28.51 8.48 -36.65
CA PHE A 442 29.42 7.44 -37.13
C PHE A 442 28.72 6.31 -37.89
N GLU A 443 27.42 6.11 -37.65
CA GLU A 443 26.56 5.27 -38.49
C GLU A 443 26.26 5.92 -39.86
N GLY A 444 26.66 7.18 -40.07
CA GLY A 444 26.48 7.91 -41.33
C GLY A 444 25.23 8.79 -41.38
N LEU A 445 24.44 8.85 -40.31
CA LEU A 445 23.17 9.57 -40.29
C LEU A 445 23.36 11.09 -40.35
N ASN A 446 22.64 11.80 -41.19
CA ASN A 446 22.65 13.26 -41.23
C ASN A 446 21.85 13.86 -40.06
N ASN A 447 21.96 15.17 -39.82
CA ASN A 447 21.30 15.81 -38.67
C ASN A 447 19.77 15.64 -38.68
N THR A 448 19.14 15.49 -39.84
CA THR A 448 17.70 15.18 -39.95
C THR A 448 17.42 13.76 -39.47
N GLN A 449 18.18 12.77 -39.94
CA GLN A 449 18.03 11.38 -39.55
C GLN A 449 18.38 11.15 -38.06
N VAL A 450 19.37 11.87 -37.53
CA VAL A 450 19.69 11.86 -36.09
C VAL A 450 18.54 12.42 -35.27
N SER A 451 17.90 13.49 -35.76
CA SER A 451 16.76 14.14 -35.10
C SER A 451 15.56 13.20 -34.99
N GLU A 452 15.29 12.44 -36.06
CA GLU A 452 14.24 11.42 -36.12
C GLU A 452 14.58 10.23 -35.22
N LYS A 453 15.80 9.67 -35.35
CA LYS A 453 16.24 8.50 -34.58
C LYS A 453 16.24 8.73 -33.07
N LEU A 454 16.60 9.94 -32.63
CA LEU A 454 16.71 10.28 -31.22
C LEU A 454 15.50 11.06 -30.69
N PHE A 455 14.46 11.28 -31.50
CA PHE A 455 13.25 12.02 -31.13
C PHE A 455 13.53 13.42 -30.55
N ILE A 456 14.38 14.22 -31.22
CA ILE A 456 14.69 15.62 -30.84
C ILE A 456 14.66 16.55 -32.04
N SER A 457 14.55 17.86 -31.82
CA SER A 457 14.55 18.84 -32.91
C SER A 457 15.91 18.89 -33.66
N LYS A 458 15.88 19.23 -34.95
CA LYS A 458 17.11 19.46 -35.75
C LYS A 458 18.02 20.52 -35.12
N ASN A 459 17.45 21.53 -34.46
CA ASN A 459 18.20 22.58 -33.77
C ASN A 459 18.93 22.02 -32.54
N THR A 460 18.28 21.14 -31.78
CA THR A 460 18.89 20.44 -30.65
C THR A 460 20.04 19.54 -31.10
N VAL A 461 19.90 18.84 -32.23
CA VAL A 461 21.00 18.07 -32.83
C VAL A 461 22.16 18.99 -33.19
N LYS A 462 21.93 20.10 -33.92
CA LYS A 462 23.00 21.06 -34.26
C LYS A 462 23.73 21.59 -33.03
N TYR A 463 23.00 21.89 -31.96
CA TYR A 463 23.58 22.34 -30.70
C TYR A 463 24.53 21.30 -30.10
N HIS A 464 24.10 20.05 -29.97
CA HIS A 464 24.96 18.98 -29.45
C HIS A 464 26.13 18.66 -30.37
N VAL A 465 25.95 18.70 -31.69
CA VAL A 465 27.04 18.51 -32.66
C VAL A 465 28.13 19.57 -32.49
N ARG A 466 27.75 20.84 -32.29
CA ARG A 466 28.71 21.90 -31.98
C ARG A 466 29.45 21.66 -30.66
N ASN A 467 28.74 21.21 -29.62
CA ASN A 467 29.40 20.88 -28.36
C ASN A 467 30.36 19.70 -28.48
N ILE A 468 29.99 18.67 -29.25
CA ILE A 468 30.86 17.53 -29.58
C ILE A 468 32.13 18.02 -30.27
N TYR A 469 32.00 18.90 -31.26
CA TYR A 469 33.12 19.50 -31.99
C TYR A 469 34.07 20.25 -31.05
N ASN A 470 33.53 21.11 -30.19
CA ASN A 470 34.32 21.85 -29.20
C ASN A 470 35.03 20.93 -28.21
N LYS A 471 34.33 19.91 -27.68
CA LYS A 471 34.88 18.98 -26.69
C LYS A 471 35.89 17.98 -27.25
N LEU A 472 35.80 17.67 -28.55
CA LEU A 472 36.73 16.77 -29.25
C LEU A 472 37.82 17.52 -30.02
N ASN A 473 37.81 18.86 -29.97
CA ASN A 473 38.72 19.74 -30.70
C ASN A 473 38.76 19.41 -32.21
N VAL A 474 37.59 19.42 -32.84
CA VAL A 474 37.41 19.26 -34.29
C VAL A 474 36.44 20.31 -34.80
N SER A 475 36.60 20.77 -36.03
CA SER A 475 35.84 21.91 -36.56
C SER A 475 34.64 21.48 -37.41
N ASN A 476 34.67 20.27 -37.97
CA ASN A 476 33.61 19.80 -38.86
C ASN A 476 33.46 18.27 -38.85
N ARG A 477 32.40 17.79 -39.51
CA ARG A 477 32.04 16.37 -39.57
C ARG A 477 33.10 15.50 -40.25
N ASN A 478 33.82 16.05 -41.23
CA ASN A 478 34.87 15.32 -41.94
C ASN A 478 36.09 15.17 -41.03
N GLU A 479 36.50 16.24 -40.36
CA GLU A 479 37.60 16.22 -39.38
C GLU A 479 37.29 15.28 -38.21
N LEU A 480 36.04 15.25 -37.73
CA LEU A 480 35.61 14.28 -36.73
C LEU A 480 35.79 12.83 -37.21
N LYS A 481 35.45 12.54 -38.48
CA LYS A 481 35.63 11.21 -39.08
C LYS A 481 37.10 10.90 -39.34
N GLU A 482 37.88 11.88 -39.78
CA GLU A 482 39.29 11.76 -40.09
C GLU A 482 40.10 11.50 -38.83
N LYS A 483 39.89 12.29 -37.77
CA LYS A 483 40.47 12.06 -36.44
C LYS A 483 40.19 10.64 -35.95
N ALA A 484 38.95 10.18 -36.08
CA ALA A 484 38.60 8.80 -35.76
C ALA A 484 39.38 7.78 -36.63
N SER A 485 39.49 8.02 -37.93
CA SER A 485 40.19 7.13 -38.86
C SER A 485 41.70 7.06 -38.64
N LEU A 486 42.33 8.16 -38.23
CA LEU A 486 43.76 8.24 -37.89
C LEU A 486 44.07 7.40 -36.64
N LEU A 487 43.19 7.48 -35.64
CA LEU A 487 43.31 6.68 -34.41
C LEU A 487 43.16 5.18 -34.69
N LYS A 488 42.27 4.81 -35.62
CA LYS A 488 42.16 3.42 -36.11
C LYS A 488 43.46 2.93 -36.77
N LYS A 489 44.12 3.76 -37.58
CA LYS A 489 45.40 3.42 -38.22
C LYS A 489 46.51 3.23 -37.18
N GLN A 490 46.61 4.12 -36.19
CA GLN A 490 47.59 4.01 -35.11
C GLN A 490 47.45 2.71 -34.30
N GLN A 491 46.23 2.24 -34.07
CA GLN A 491 45.97 0.93 -33.45
C GLN A 491 46.43 -0.25 -34.32
N SER A 492 46.18 -0.18 -35.63
CA SER A 492 46.65 -1.23 -36.55
C SER A 492 48.19 -1.30 -36.62
N THR A 493 48.87 -0.16 -36.52
CA THR A 493 50.32 -0.08 -36.48
C THR A 493 50.89 -0.57 -35.14
N GLN A 494 50.29 -0.21 -33.99
CA GLN A 494 50.68 -0.74 -32.68
C GLN A 494 50.48 -2.26 -32.56
N LYS A 495 49.38 -2.80 -33.09
CA LYS A 495 49.15 -4.26 -33.15
C LYS A 495 50.14 -4.99 -34.05
N GLN A 496 50.66 -4.37 -35.10
CA GLN A 496 51.71 -4.95 -35.94
C GLN A 496 53.08 -4.96 -35.24
N ILE A 497 53.43 -3.89 -34.51
CA ILE A 497 54.71 -3.79 -33.79
C ILE A 497 54.78 -4.81 -32.64
N LEU A 498 53.67 -5.05 -31.92
CA LEU A 498 53.59 -6.05 -30.84
C LEU A 498 53.65 -7.51 -31.34
N LYS A 499 53.35 -7.77 -32.62
CA LYS A 499 53.42 -9.12 -33.22
C LYS A 499 54.79 -9.50 -33.77
N VAL A 500 55.71 -8.54 -33.93
CA VAL A 500 57.06 -8.78 -34.48
C VAL A 500 58.12 -8.89 -33.37
N GLY A 501 57.79 -8.51 -32.14
CA GLY A 501 58.69 -8.56 -30.98
C GLY A 501 58.36 -9.62 -29.91
N GLY A 502 57.55 -10.64 -30.25
CA GLY A 502 57.14 -11.72 -29.34
C GLY A 502 57.54 -13.10 -29.84
#